data_AF-C0QKI5-F1
#
_entry.id   AF-C0QKI5-F1
#
_cell.length_a   1.000
_cell.length_b   1.000
_cell.length_c   1.000
_cell.angle_alpha   90.00
_cell.angle_beta   90.00
_cell.angle_gamma   90.00
#
_symmetry.space_group_name_H-M   'P 1'
#
loop_
_entity.id
_entity.type
_entity.pdbx_description
1 polymer ?
#
loop_
_entity_poly.entity_id
_entity_poly.type
_entity_poly.pdbx_seq_one_letter_code
_entity_poly.pdbx_strand_id
1 'polypeptide(L)'
;MLLQKASAIPDPFEQAFFIMVQLPYLQPFEDVNKRVSRLGANIPLFRNNLCPLSFIDVPEKSYIDGTLGVYELNKIDLLRDVFTWAYERSCQRYLAITKSMGVPDPLRIRYREALIQVVQAIVRGIKAPSDQKILQLAEKLVPGHDRESFRKMAMEVLSQLHEGNIVRYRLKLSEFRAWKSGCI
;
A
#
# COMPACT_ATOMS: atom_id res chain seq x y z
N MET A 1 8.00 -27.51 -1.48
CA MET A 1 7.39 -27.91 -2.76
C MET A 1 6.50 -26.84 -3.41
N LEU A 2 5.40 -26.37 -2.79
CA LEU A 2 4.51 -25.34 -3.39
C LEU A 2 5.23 -24.01 -3.69
N LEU A 3 5.85 -23.41 -2.68
CA LEU A 3 6.53 -22.10 -2.82
C LEU A 3 7.70 -22.15 -3.82
N GLN A 4 8.39 -23.29 -3.88
CA GLN A 4 9.44 -23.53 -4.88
C GLN A 4 8.85 -23.56 -6.29
N LYS A 5 7.73 -24.27 -6.51
CA LYS A 5 7.04 -24.26 -7.81
C LYS A 5 6.54 -22.87 -8.18
N ALA A 6 5.91 -22.16 -7.24
CA ALA A 6 5.44 -20.80 -7.48
C ALA A 6 6.61 -19.88 -7.88
N SER A 7 7.71 -19.88 -7.13
CA SER A 7 8.89 -19.04 -7.42
C SER A 7 9.61 -19.38 -8.73
N ALA A 8 9.43 -20.58 -9.27
CA ALA A 8 9.98 -20.98 -10.56
C ALA A 8 9.16 -20.49 -11.76
N ILE A 9 7.94 -19.99 -11.56
CA ILE A 9 7.09 -19.45 -12.63
C ILE A 9 7.53 -18.00 -12.94
N PRO A 10 8.03 -17.71 -14.15
CA PRO A 10 8.55 -16.38 -14.48
C PRO A 10 7.46 -15.34 -14.72
N ASP A 11 6.36 -15.73 -15.36
CA ASP A 11 5.26 -14.82 -15.66
C ASP A 11 4.47 -14.50 -14.38
N PRO A 12 4.29 -13.21 -14.02
CA PRO A 12 3.62 -12.84 -12.78
C PRO A 12 2.13 -13.18 -12.75
N PHE A 13 1.46 -13.26 -13.91
CA PHE A 13 0.03 -13.61 -13.99
C PHE A 13 -0.16 -15.12 -13.82
N GLU A 14 0.68 -15.93 -14.48
CA GLU A 14 0.72 -17.37 -14.29
C GLU A 14 1.09 -17.71 -12.84
N GLN A 15 2.06 -17.00 -12.24
CA GLN A 15 2.45 -17.17 -10.85
C GLN A 15 1.30 -16.81 -9.90
N ALA A 16 0.58 -15.72 -10.17
CA ALA A 16 -0.60 -15.31 -9.41
C ALA A 16 -1.71 -16.36 -9.50
N PHE A 17 -2.04 -16.81 -10.72
CA PHE A 17 -3.06 -17.82 -10.97
C PHE A 17 -2.69 -19.16 -10.35
N PHE A 18 -1.43 -19.57 -10.42
CA PHE A 18 -0.92 -20.78 -9.78
C PHE A 18 -1.14 -20.73 -8.26
N ILE A 19 -0.78 -19.62 -7.59
CA ILE A 19 -1.04 -19.44 -6.16
C ILE A 19 -2.54 -19.51 -5.89
N MET A 20 -3.35 -18.85 -6.74
CA MET A 20 -4.79 -18.80 -6.58
C MET A 20 -5.45 -20.19 -6.61
N VAL A 21 -4.98 -21.06 -7.49
CA VAL A 21 -5.46 -22.43 -7.69
C VAL A 21 -4.92 -23.39 -6.63
N GLN A 22 -3.60 -23.39 -6.41
CA GLN A 22 -2.92 -24.47 -5.70
C GLN A 22 -2.96 -24.30 -4.18
N LEU A 23 -2.93 -23.06 -3.67
CA LEU A 23 -2.99 -22.82 -2.23
C LEU A 23 -4.31 -23.33 -1.60
N PRO A 24 -5.50 -22.98 -2.13
CA PRO A 24 -6.74 -23.42 -1.52
C PRO A 24 -7.04 -24.90 -1.82
N TYR A 25 -6.46 -25.47 -2.88
CA TYR A 25 -6.53 -26.91 -3.15
C TYR A 25 -5.74 -27.73 -2.13
N LEU A 26 -4.53 -27.27 -1.76
CA LEU A 26 -3.68 -27.93 -0.76
C LEU A 26 -4.25 -27.84 0.67
N GLN A 27 -5.04 -26.80 0.96
CA GLN A 27 -5.60 -26.53 2.29
C GLN A 27 -4.56 -26.56 3.45
N PRO A 28 -3.44 -25.81 3.36
CA PRO A 28 -2.39 -25.86 4.38
C PRO A 28 -2.79 -25.24 5.73
N PHE A 29 -3.87 -24.46 5.79
CA PHE A 29 -4.35 -23.81 7.01
C PHE A 29 -5.69 -24.42 7.47
N GLU A 30 -5.96 -24.35 8.76
CA GLU A 30 -7.22 -24.82 9.35
C GLU A 30 -8.45 -24.04 8.84
N ASP A 31 -8.31 -22.73 8.65
CA ASP A 31 -9.29 -21.87 8.00
C ASP A 31 -8.56 -20.90 7.04
N VAL A 32 -9.30 -20.05 6.33
CA VAL A 32 -8.84 -18.89 5.58
C VAL A 32 -8.06 -19.18 4.29
N ASN A 33 -7.90 -20.44 3.88
CA ASN A 33 -7.17 -20.81 2.66
C ASN A 33 -7.58 -20.00 1.42
N LYS A 34 -8.88 -19.82 1.17
CA LYS A 34 -9.40 -19.02 0.03
C LYS A 34 -9.06 -17.53 0.16
N ARG A 35 -9.06 -16.99 1.39
CA ARG A 35 -8.69 -15.60 1.67
C ARG A 35 -7.19 -15.37 1.46
N VAL A 36 -6.37 -16.27 2.00
CA VAL A 36 -4.91 -16.24 1.84
C VAL A 36 -4.51 -16.41 0.39
N SER A 37 -5.21 -17.27 -0.36
CA SER A 37 -5.01 -17.47 -1.80
C SER A 37 -5.19 -16.16 -2.59
N ARG A 38 -6.31 -15.46 -2.41
CA ARG A 38 -6.59 -14.19 -3.11
C ARG A 38 -5.62 -13.06 -2.74
N LEU A 39 -5.20 -12.99 -1.48
CA LEU A 39 -4.16 -12.04 -1.04
C LEU A 39 -2.79 -12.42 -1.59
N GLY A 40 -2.45 -13.71 -1.56
CA GLY A 40 -1.17 -14.24 -2.05
C GLY A 40 -0.99 -14.07 -3.55
N ALA A 41 -2.06 -14.20 -4.33
CA ALA A 41 -2.06 -13.97 -5.77
C ALA A 41 -1.63 -12.53 -6.15
N ASN A 42 -1.74 -11.56 -5.24
CA ASN A 42 -1.26 -10.19 -5.46
C ASN A 42 0.25 -10.01 -5.25
N ILE A 43 0.92 -10.89 -4.50
CA ILE A 43 2.37 -10.79 -4.25
C ILE A 43 3.18 -10.69 -5.56
N PRO A 44 3.03 -11.59 -6.54
CA PRO A 44 3.80 -11.52 -7.78
C PRO A 44 3.47 -10.28 -8.62
N LEU A 45 2.21 -9.82 -8.59
CA LEU A 45 1.79 -8.59 -9.27
C LEU A 45 2.48 -7.36 -8.68
N PHE A 46 2.50 -7.23 -7.35
CA PHE A 46 3.15 -6.12 -6.67
C PHE A 46 4.66 -6.08 -6.87
N ARG A 47 5.34 -7.24 -6.83
CA ARG A 47 6.78 -7.30 -7.08
C ARG A 47 7.16 -6.80 -8.47
N ASN A 48 6.24 -6.88 -9.42
CA ASN A 48 6.40 -6.42 -10.80
C ASN A 48 5.70 -5.07 -11.07
N ASN A 49 5.28 -4.35 -10.02
CA ASN A 49 4.62 -3.05 -10.12
C ASN A 49 3.35 -3.07 -11.01
N LEU A 50 2.62 -4.18 -11.01
CA LEU A 50 1.38 -4.37 -11.75
C LEU A 50 0.17 -3.98 -10.89
N CYS A 51 -0.96 -3.71 -11.56
CA CYS A 51 -2.22 -3.40 -10.89
C CYS A 51 -2.60 -4.52 -9.90
N PRO A 52 -3.07 -4.19 -8.68
CA PRO A 52 -3.63 -5.19 -7.77
C PRO A 52 -4.81 -5.92 -8.40
N LEU A 53 -4.88 -7.23 -8.18
CA LEU A 53 -6.07 -8.04 -8.39
C LEU A 53 -7.05 -7.85 -7.23
N SER A 54 -8.30 -7.59 -7.58
CA SER A 54 -9.44 -7.49 -6.69
C SER A 54 -10.57 -8.39 -7.19
N PHE A 55 -11.33 -8.96 -6.26
CA PHE A 55 -12.51 -9.75 -6.56
C PHE A 55 -13.81 -8.97 -6.34
N ILE A 56 -13.70 -7.64 -6.27
CA ILE A 56 -14.88 -6.78 -6.23
C ILE A 56 -15.63 -6.96 -7.56
N ASP A 57 -16.96 -7.04 -7.47
CA ASP A 57 -17.88 -7.26 -8.59
C ASP A 57 -17.80 -8.64 -9.24
N VAL A 58 -16.89 -9.53 -8.81
CA VAL A 58 -16.85 -10.92 -9.28
C VAL A 58 -18.09 -11.66 -8.77
N PRO A 59 -18.91 -12.26 -9.65
CA PRO A 59 -20.03 -13.07 -9.21
C PRO A 59 -19.55 -14.26 -8.37
N GLU A 60 -20.07 -14.36 -7.15
CA GLU A 60 -19.67 -15.41 -6.19
C GLU A 60 -19.86 -16.82 -6.79
N LYS A 61 -20.98 -17.03 -7.49
CA LYS A 61 -21.29 -18.31 -8.15
C LYS A 61 -20.20 -18.71 -9.15
N SER A 62 -19.75 -17.80 -10.01
CA SER A 62 -18.71 -18.09 -10.99
C SER A 62 -17.38 -18.47 -10.33
N TYR A 63 -17.03 -17.80 -9.23
CA TYR A 63 -15.82 -18.15 -8.47
C TYR A 63 -15.93 -19.53 -7.81
N ILE A 64 -17.08 -19.85 -7.22
CA ILE A 64 -17.36 -21.16 -6.61
C ILE A 64 -17.31 -22.25 -7.68
N ASP A 65 -18.05 -22.11 -8.77
CA ASP A 65 -18.11 -23.07 -9.86
C ASP A 65 -16.73 -23.30 -10.48
N GLY A 66 -15.95 -22.23 -10.67
CA GLY A 66 -14.55 -22.34 -11.14
C GLY A 66 -13.66 -23.10 -10.15
N THR A 67 -13.82 -22.85 -8.85
CA THR A 67 -13.08 -23.57 -7.80
C THR A 67 -13.46 -25.05 -7.77
N LEU A 68 -14.75 -25.38 -7.86
CA LEU A 68 -15.23 -26.77 -7.92
C LEU A 68 -14.73 -27.49 -9.18
N GLY A 69 -14.70 -26.80 -10.33
CA GLY A 69 -14.12 -27.34 -11.56
C GLY A 69 -12.67 -27.79 -11.39
N VAL A 70 -11.87 -27.03 -10.63
CA VAL A 70 -10.51 -27.45 -10.27
C VAL A 70 -10.55 -28.66 -9.32
N TYR A 71 -11.37 -28.60 -8.28
CA TYR A 71 -11.32 -29.56 -7.17
C TYR A 71 -11.82 -30.94 -7.58
N GLU A 72 -12.88 -30.98 -8.38
CA GLU A 72 -13.63 -32.19 -8.68
C GLU A 72 -13.30 -32.74 -10.06
N LEU A 73 -12.99 -31.85 -11.01
CA LEU A 73 -12.81 -32.21 -12.42
C LEU A 73 -11.38 -32.02 -12.93
N ASN A 74 -10.49 -31.46 -12.10
CA ASN A 74 -9.12 -31.08 -12.49
C ASN A 74 -9.11 -30.16 -13.74
N LYS A 75 -10.14 -29.31 -13.89
CA LYS A 75 -10.28 -28.34 -14.99
C LYS A 75 -10.12 -26.92 -14.47
N ILE A 76 -9.23 -26.16 -15.09
CA ILE A 76 -8.90 -24.78 -14.66
C ILE A 76 -9.64 -23.71 -15.47
N ASP A 77 -10.27 -24.07 -16.58
CA ASP A 77 -10.75 -23.13 -17.60
C ASP A 77 -11.68 -22.05 -17.03
N LEU A 78 -12.72 -22.46 -16.31
CA LEU A 78 -13.67 -21.52 -15.72
C LEU A 78 -13.00 -20.59 -14.70
N LEU A 79 -12.10 -21.12 -13.86
CA LEU A 79 -11.41 -20.31 -12.86
C LEU A 79 -10.39 -19.35 -13.50
N ARG A 80 -9.75 -19.76 -14.60
CA ARG A 80 -8.88 -18.89 -15.43
C ARG A 80 -9.68 -17.75 -16.03
N ASP A 81 -10.87 -18.04 -16.56
CA ASP A 81 -11.72 -17.02 -17.16
C ASP A 81 -12.22 -16.02 -16.10
N VAL A 82 -12.60 -16.51 -14.91
CA VAL A 82 -12.93 -15.68 -13.75
C VAL A 82 -11.73 -14.81 -13.31
N PHE A 83 -10.52 -15.39 -13.25
CA PHE A 83 -9.31 -14.64 -12.90
C PHE A 83 -9.04 -13.50 -13.90
N THR A 84 -9.13 -13.79 -15.19
CA THR A 84 -8.88 -12.83 -16.27
C THR A 84 -9.88 -11.69 -16.20
N TRP A 85 -11.18 -12.02 -16.10
CA TRP A 85 -12.25 -11.03 -15.96
C TRP A 85 -12.07 -10.15 -14.71
N ALA A 86 -11.73 -10.77 -13.57
CA ALA A 86 -11.48 -10.05 -12.33
C ALA A 86 -10.30 -9.08 -12.47
N TYR A 87 -9.24 -9.50 -13.16
CA TYR A 87 -8.06 -8.67 -13.37
C TYR A 87 -8.35 -7.47 -14.29
N GLU A 88 -9.08 -7.67 -15.38
CA GLU A 88 -9.51 -6.58 -16.27
C GLU A 88 -10.34 -5.52 -15.51
N ARG A 89 -11.30 -5.96 -14.70
CA ARG A 89 -12.10 -5.04 -13.86
C ARG A 89 -11.27 -4.35 -12.80
N SER A 90 -10.31 -5.06 -12.21
CA SER A 90 -9.38 -4.46 -11.25
C SER A 90 -8.56 -3.34 -11.87
N CYS A 91 -8.04 -3.54 -13.09
CA CYS A 91 -7.30 -2.53 -13.84
C CYS A 91 -8.17 -1.30 -14.13
N GLN A 92 -9.38 -1.49 -14.62
CA GLN A 92 -10.30 -0.37 -14.91
C GLN A 92 -10.63 0.43 -13.66
N ARG A 93 -10.90 -0.24 -12.54
CA ARG A 93 -11.17 0.39 -11.25
C ARG A 93 -9.96 1.15 -10.74
N TYR A 94 -8.77 0.55 -10.83
CA TYR A 94 -7.53 1.20 -10.41
C TYR A 94 -7.24 2.45 -11.25
N LEU A 95 -7.45 2.38 -12.57
CA LEU A 95 -7.34 3.55 -13.46
C LEU A 95 -8.35 4.65 -13.13
N ALA A 96 -9.60 4.30 -12.80
CA ALA A 96 -10.60 5.27 -12.38
C ALA A 96 -10.21 5.98 -11.07
N ILE A 97 -9.70 5.21 -10.10
CA ILE A 97 -9.26 5.74 -8.80
C ILE A 97 -8.02 6.62 -8.96
N THR A 98 -7.00 6.17 -9.70
CA THR A 98 -5.76 6.94 -9.91
C THR A 98 -5.99 8.26 -10.64
N LYS A 99 -6.96 8.35 -11.56
CA LYS A 99 -7.36 9.62 -12.19
C LYS A 99 -7.92 10.64 -11.19
N SER A 100 -8.54 10.17 -10.11
CA SER A 100 -9.11 11.02 -9.04
C SER A 100 -8.11 11.33 -7.91
N MET A 101 -7.03 10.56 -7.80
CA MET A 101 -5.97 10.80 -6.85
C MET A 101 -5.00 11.83 -7.43
N GLY A 102 -4.77 12.93 -6.72
CA GLY A 102 -3.73 13.89 -7.10
C GLY A 102 -2.36 13.20 -7.19
N VAL A 103 -1.51 13.65 -8.12
CA VAL A 103 -0.12 13.20 -8.22
C VAL A 103 0.54 13.44 -6.86
N PRO A 104 1.19 12.43 -6.24
CA PRO A 104 1.89 12.64 -4.98
C PRO A 104 2.93 13.75 -5.19
N ASP A 105 2.94 14.75 -4.32
CA ASP A 105 3.92 15.84 -4.36
C ASP A 105 5.34 15.27 -4.47
N PRO A 106 6.05 15.46 -5.61
CA PRO A 106 7.38 14.88 -5.83
C PRO A 106 8.39 15.28 -4.75
N LEU A 107 8.18 16.47 -4.17
CA LEU A 107 9.01 17.03 -3.13
C LEU A 107 8.77 16.26 -1.80
N ARG A 108 7.53 15.82 -1.52
CA ARG A 108 7.21 14.93 -0.37
C ARG A 108 7.85 13.55 -0.53
N ILE A 109 7.91 13.02 -1.75
CA ILE A 109 8.59 11.74 -2.02
C ILE A 109 10.10 11.91 -1.80
N ARG A 110 10.70 12.91 -2.43
CA ARG A 110 12.15 13.17 -2.39
C ARG A 110 12.66 13.40 -0.97
N TYR A 111 11.96 14.21 -0.19
CA TYR A 111 12.40 14.62 1.15
C TYR A 111 11.63 13.95 2.29
N ARG A 112 11.07 12.76 2.04
CA ARG A 112 10.27 12.01 3.02
C ARG A 112 10.97 11.86 4.37
N GLU A 113 12.23 11.40 4.37
CA GLU A 113 12.96 11.18 5.63
C GLU A 113 13.28 12.50 6.33
N ALA A 114 13.65 13.55 5.58
CA ALA A 114 13.86 14.89 6.15
C ALA A 114 12.57 15.43 6.78
N LEU A 115 11.42 15.25 6.11
CA LEU A 115 10.12 15.66 6.61
C LEU A 115 9.75 14.93 7.91
N ILE A 116 9.96 13.61 7.97
CA ILE A 116 9.75 12.82 9.20
C ILE A 116 10.61 13.38 10.34
N GLN A 117 11.90 13.64 10.08
CA GLN A 117 12.81 14.15 11.11
C GLN A 117 12.40 15.53 11.63
N VAL A 118 12.02 16.45 10.75
CA VAL A 118 11.58 17.80 11.13
C VAL A 118 10.31 17.75 11.96
N VAL A 119 9.31 16.97 11.52
CA VAL A 119 8.05 16.80 12.27
C VAL A 119 8.31 16.19 13.64
N GLN A 120 9.15 15.17 13.73
CA GLN A 120 9.54 14.57 15.00
C GLN A 120 10.25 15.54 15.93
N ALA A 121 11.20 16.32 15.42
CA ALA A 121 11.96 17.28 16.22
C ALA A 121 11.05 18.37 16.82
N ILE A 122 10.04 18.82 16.07
CA ILE A 122 9.09 19.84 16.53
C ILE A 122 8.12 19.26 17.56
N VAL A 123 7.52 18.09 17.29
CA VAL A 123 6.55 17.46 18.19
C VAL A 123 7.21 16.98 19.47
N ARG A 124 8.31 16.23 19.40
CA ARG A 124 9.04 15.73 20.59
C ARG A 124 9.70 16.84 21.38
N GLY A 125 10.09 17.93 20.70
CA GLY A 125 10.63 19.11 21.34
C GLY A 125 9.59 19.96 22.08
N ILE A 126 8.30 19.64 21.95
CA ILE A 126 7.18 20.45 22.45
C ILE A 126 7.34 21.91 22.00
N LYS A 127 7.47 22.12 20.68
CA LYS A 127 7.70 23.46 20.09
C LYS A 127 6.56 23.84 19.16
N ALA A 128 6.10 25.09 19.24
CA ALA A 128 5.20 25.64 18.23
C ALA A 128 5.90 25.65 16.86
N PRO A 129 5.21 25.24 15.77
CA PRO A 129 5.73 25.32 14.41
C PRO A 129 6.10 26.76 14.06
N SER A 130 7.31 26.98 13.55
CA SER A 130 7.71 28.27 13.01
C SER A 130 8.62 28.10 11.81
N ASP A 131 8.48 28.99 10.83
CA ASP A 131 9.28 29.00 9.60
C ASP A 131 10.79 28.96 9.89
N GLN A 132 11.24 29.76 10.86
CA GLN A 132 12.66 29.83 11.24
C GLN A 132 13.18 28.48 11.75
N LYS A 133 12.44 27.78 12.62
CA LYS A 133 12.86 26.48 13.16
C LYS A 133 12.88 25.41 12.08
N ILE A 134 11.88 25.41 11.20
CA ILE A 134 11.80 24.46 10.08
C ILE A 134 13.01 24.66 9.16
N LEU A 135 13.33 25.91 8.81
CA LEU A 135 14.50 26.22 7.97
C LEU A 135 15.81 25.81 8.65
N GLN A 136 15.99 26.09 9.94
CA GLN A 136 17.18 25.66 10.70
C GLN A 136 17.37 24.14 10.69
N LEU A 137 16.28 23.37 10.85
CA LEU A 137 16.36 21.91 10.78
C LEU A 137 16.60 21.43 9.34
N ALA A 138 16.06 22.13 8.35
CA ALA A 138 16.21 21.78 6.94
C ALA A 138 17.62 22.07 6.41
N GLU A 139 18.40 22.97 7.00
CA GLU A 139 19.76 23.32 6.54
C GLU A 139 20.67 22.11 6.35
N LYS A 140 20.56 21.13 7.25
CA LYS A 140 21.38 19.89 7.25
C LYS A 140 20.77 18.76 6.42
N LEU A 141 19.51 18.89 6.02
CA LEU A 141 18.72 17.81 5.44
C LEU A 141 18.32 18.06 3.97
N VAL A 142 18.31 19.32 3.53
CA VAL A 142 17.78 19.75 2.23
C VAL A 142 18.74 20.74 1.56
N PRO A 143 19.09 20.55 0.26
CA PRO A 143 19.86 21.49 -0.54
C PRO A 143 19.23 22.89 -0.57
N GLY A 144 20.07 23.93 -0.61
CA GLY A 144 19.63 25.34 -0.51
C GLY A 144 18.48 25.73 -1.45
N HIS A 145 18.49 25.23 -2.69
CA HIS A 145 17.48 25.55 -3.69
C HIS A 145 16.08 24.98 -3.38
N ASP A 146 15.99 23.90 -2.60
CA ASP A 146 14.72 23.22 -2.26
C ASP A 146 14.18 23.60 -0.87
N ARG A 147 14.96 24.34 -0.05
CA ARG A 147 14.61 24.65 1.36
C ARG A 147 13.31 25.43 1.51
N GLU A 148 13.06 26.39 0.63
CA GLU A 148 11.86 27.24 0.69
C GLU A 148 10.60 26.43 0.40
N SER A 149 10.65 25.56 -0.62
CA SER A 149 9.57 24.64 -0.96
C SER A 149 9.35 23.59 0.12
N PHE A 150 10.43 23.03 0.66
CA PHE A 150 10.37 22.09 1.79
C PHE A 150 9.76 22.74 3.04
N ARG A 151 10.10 23.99 3.34
CA ARG A 151 9.54 24.72 4.49
C ARG A 151 8.02 24.84 4.39
N LYS A 152 7.50 25.29 3.23
CA LYS A 152 6.05 25.41 2.99
C LYS A 152 5.35 24.07 3.21
N MET A 153 5.90 23.00 2.66
CA MET A 153 5.38 21.65 2.82
C MET A 153 5.41 21.17 4.29
N ALA A 154 6.53 21.35 4.99
CA ALA A 154 6.65 20.94 6.39
C ALA A 154 5.68 21.72 7.30
N MET A 155 5.49 23.01 7.03
CA MET A 155 4.54 23.85 7.75
C MET A 155 3.09 23.39 7.53
N GLU A 156 2.71 23.08 6.29
CA GLU A 156 1.40 22.51 5.97
C GLU A 156 1.17 21.17 6.66
N VAL A 157 2.17 20.29 6.67
CA VAL A 157 2.08 19.00 7.36
C VAL A 157 1.87 19.15 8.87
N LEU A 158 2.58 20.09 9.50
CA LEU A 158 2.46 20.35 10.93
C LEU A 158 1.10 20.96 11.28
N SER A 159 0.54 21.82 10.43
CA SER A 159 -0.78 22.42 10.65
C SER A 159 -1.92 21.41 10.47
N GLN A 160 -1.76 20.44 9.56
CA GLN A 160 -2.71 19.35 9.32
C GLN A 160 -2.44 18.11 10.19
N LEU A 161 -1.56 18.18 11.20
CA LEU A 161 -1.23 17.02 12.03
C LEU A 161 -2.40 16.69 12.98
N HIS A 162 -2.89 15.44 12.92
CA HIS A 162 -4.00 14.95 13.73
C HIS A 162 -3.81 13.45 14.06
N GLU A 163 -4.56 12.92 15.04
CA GLU A 163 -4.36 11.56 15.56
C GLU A 163 -4.35 10.46 14.47
N GLY A 164 -5.11 10.66 13.39
CA GLY A 164 -5.19 9.73 12.24
C GLY A 164 -4.00 9.74 11.26
N ASN A 165 -3.08 10.71 11.34
CA ASN A 165 -1.94 10.81 10.41
C ASN A 165 -0.55 10.80 11.08
N ILE A 166 -0.46 10.86 12.41
CA ILE A 166 0.81 10.90 13.15
C ILE A 166 1.72 9.69 12.91
N VAL A 167 1.13 8.51 12.64
CA VAL A 167 1.88 7.27 12.39
C VAL A 167 2.79 7.39 11.15
N ARG A 168 2.40 8.21 10.16
CA ARG A 168 3.20 8.48 8.96
C ARG A 168 4.55 9.12 9.31
N TYR A 169 4.61 9.85 10.42
CA TYR A 169 5.80 10.53 10.92
C TYR A 169 6.46 9.75 12.07
N ARG A 170 6.07 8.49 12.29
CA ARG A 170 6.58 7.59 13.33
C ARG A 170 6.49 8.22 14.74
N LEU A 171 5.38 8.92 14.98
CA LEU A 171 5.04 9.53 16.27
C LEU A 171 4.04 8.66 17.03
N LYS A 172 4.17 8.62 18.35
CA LYS A 172 3.19 8.02 19.26
C LYS A 172 2.07 9.01 19.57
N LEU A 173 0.90 8.49 19.90
CA LEU A 173 -0.25 9.31 20.31
C LEU A 173 0.06 10.15 21.56
N SER A 174 0.82 9.62 22.51
CA SER A 174 1.25 10.35 23.71
C SER A 174 2.14 11.56 23.38
N GLU A 175 3.08 11.43 22.43
CA GLU A 175 3.95 12.52 21.98
C GLU A 175 3.12 13.64 21.34
N PHE A 176 2.16 13.27 20.48
CA PHE A 176 1.26 14.24 19.84
C PHE A 176 0.39 14.98 20.85
N ARG A 177 -0.20 14.27 21.83
CA ARG A 177 -1.04 14.88 22.86
C ARG A 177 -0.25 15.83 23.75
N ALA A 178 0.96 15.44 24.18
CA ALA A 178 1.84 16.30 24.95
C ALA A 178 2.21 17.59 24.20
N TRP A 179 2.46 17.48 22.90
CA TRP A 179 2.72 18.63 22.04
C TRP A 179 1.48 19.54 21.90
N LYS A 180 0.30 18.94 21.66
CA LYS A 180 -0.97 19.68 21.59
C LYS A 180 -1.34 20.39 22.89
N SER A 181 -0.98 19.87 24.05
CA SER A 181 -1.24 20.53 25.34
C SER A 181 -0.18 21.56 25.74
N GLY A 182 1.03 21.46 25.19
CA GLY A 182 2.17 22.29 25.58
C GLY A 182 2.49 23.45 24.62
N CYS A 183 1.86 23.49 23.44
CA CYS A 183 2.16 24.48 22.40
C CYS A 183 0.92 25.07 21.69
N ILE A 184 -0.24 24.48 21.91
CA ILE A 184 -1.54 24.90 21.37
C ILE A 184 -2.48 25.02 22.57
#